data_AF-A0A2V9E0C9-F1
#
_entry.id   AF-A0A2V9E0C9-F1
#
_cell.length_a   1.000
_cell.length_b   1.000
_cell.length_c   1.000
_cell.angle_alpha   90.00
_cell.angle_beta   90.00
_cell.angle_gamma   90.00
#
_symmetry.space_group_name_H-M   'P 1'
#
loop_
_entity.id
_entity.type
_entity.pdbx_description
1 polymer ?
#
loop_
_entity_poly.entity_id
_entity_poly.type
_entity_poly.pdbx_seq_one_letter_code
_entity_poly.pdbx_strand_id
1 'polypeptide(L)'
;MTEPIAKLSFWGVRGSTPTVDPATWRYGGNTPCLELIAPDGTQFILDCGTGLRMLGSRWAAPNSGKAPETHILVTHYHWDHIQGIPFFSPLYAENNEFHFYSFRSRFLGRDSLKQVFETQMALPYFPVNVSAMNAKRKFKEMDGGDSFKVGQNKVTARWLNHPQGCLGFRIETPAGTVTYATDNEPGDAQLDESLLELAAGADILINDAQFTPEQLATKRKGWGHSSWLEGAKMARQAGVKTLVLFHHDPDSTDRMVDSILRQAREEFASVYAASEGMVITLGAPGDQVQAHMPGTRTALRREAQFHAKVCGVTEGGKDFEEETMVRDISLQGALISLTHLPRLQSELQVTMEAPGPDGVQAMNLRGYVVRIDAGPEKGHVAVGVVFTD
;
A
#
# COMPACT_ATOMS: atom_id res chain seq x y z
N MET A 1 24.98 -18.71 -0.91
CA MET A 1 23.67 -18.61 -1.59
C MET A 1 23.12 -17.25 -1.23
N THR A 2 22.67 -16.45 -2.20
CA THR A 2 22.02 -15.17 -1.93
C THR A 2 20.72 -15.43 -1.17
N GLU A 3 20.45 -14.67 -0.12
CA GLU A 3 19.20 -14.78 0.64
C GLU A 3 17.99 -14.55 -0.28
N PRO A 4 16.90 -15.33 -0.12
CA PRO A 4 15.70 -15.13 -0.92
C PRO A 4 15.10 -13.77 -0.59
N ILE A 5 14.87 -12.94 -1.60
CA ILE A 5 14.29 -11.61 -1.43
C ILE A 5 13.01 -11.54 -2.26
N ALA A 6 11.92 -11.08 -1.65
CA ALA A 6 10.71 -10.69 -2.36
C ALA A 6 10.47 -9.17 -2.23
N LYS A 7 9.91 -8.57 -3.27
CA LYS A 7 9.66 -7.12 -3.34
C LYS A 7 8.20 -6.84 -3.64
N LEU A 8 7.53 -6.17 -2.71
CA LEU A 8 6.15 -5.71 -2.82
C LEU A 8 6.13 -4.20 -3.10
N SER A 9 5.54 -3.76 -4.22
CA SER A 9 5.46 -2.36 -4.62
C SER A 9 3.99 -1.92 -4.73
N PHE A 10 3.68 -0.71 -4.25
CA PHE A 10 2.33 -0.15 -4.23
C PHE A 10 2.18 0.88 -5.36
N TRP A 11 1.25 0.65 -6.28
CA TRP A 11 1.02 1.49 -7.46
C TRP A 11 -0.29 2.29 -7.36
N GLY A 12 -1.21 1.84 -6.52
CA GLY A 12 -2.40 2.57 -6.11
C GLY A 12 -2.94 2.00 -4.82
N VAL A 13 -3.49 2.88 -3.98
CA VAL A 13 -3.76 2.61 -2.55
C VAL A 13 -5.10 3.14 -2.05
N ARG A 14 -5.84 3.90 -2.88
CA ARG A 14 -7.15 4.46 -2.52
C ARG A 14 -8.28 3.54 -2.94
N GLY A 15 -9.38 3.58 -2.22
CA GLY A 15 -10.59 2.85 -2.55
C GLY A 15 -11.57 3.63 -3.43
N SER A 16 -12.55 2.93 -3.98
CA SER A 16 -13.78 3.43 -4.63
C SER A 16 -13.62 4.27 -5.91
N THR A 17 -12.72 5.26 -5.94
CA THR A 17 -12.45 6.11 -7.09
C THR A 17 -11.05 6.71 -6.99
N PRO A 18 -10.38 6.99 -8.12
CA PRO A 18 -9.14 7.75 -8.06
C PRO A 18 -9.42 9.18 -7.55
N THR A 19 -8.51 9.69 -6.73
CA THR A 19 -8.56 11.06 -6.18
C THR A 19 -7.38 11.88 -6.70
N VAL A 20 -7.66 13.02 -7.33
CA VAL A 20 -6.64 13.98 -7.75
C VAL A 20 -6.81 15.28 -6.96
N ASP A 21 -6.41 15.25 -5.70
CA ASP A 21 -6.47 16.41 -4.81
C ASP A 21 -5.09 16.67 -4.16
N PRO A 22 -4.58 17.92 -4.14
CA PRO A 22 -3.33 18.26 -3.47
C PRO A 22 -3.20 17.77 -2.02
N ALA A 23 -4.32 17.68 -1.29
CA ALA A 23 -4.38 17.17 0.08
C ALA A 23 -4.22 15.65 0.18
N THR A 24 -4.05 14.94 -0.93
CA THR A 24 -3.92 13.47 -1.01
C THR A 24 -2.60 13.01 -1.64
N TRP A 25 -1.76 13.95 -2.08
CA TRP A 25 -0.56 13.65 -2.87
C TRP A 25 0.52 12.89 -2.11
N ARG A 26 0.53 12.91 -0.76
CA ARG A 26 1.53 12.15 0.00
C ARG A 26 1.28 10.65 -0.06
N TYR A 27 0.04 10.22 0.16
CA TYR A 27 -0.31 8.80 0.09
C TYR A 27 -0.64 8.36 -1.34
N GLY A 28 -1.06 9.28 -2.20
CA GLY A 28 -1.42 8.99 -3.58
C GLY A 28 -2.93 8.95 -3.78
N GLY A 29 -3.32 8.94 -5.05
CA GLY A 29 -4.67 9.07 -5.55
C GLY A 29 -5.19 7.90 -6.39
N ASN A 30 -4.31 7.00 -6.83
CA ASN A 30 -4.64 5.86 -7.67
C ASN A 30 -5.32 4.75 -6.87
N THR A 31 -6.19 4.02 -7.56
CA THR A 31 -6.95 2.90 -7.01
C THR A 31 -6.16 1.58 -7.05
N PRO A 32 -6.60 0.51 -6.36
CA PRO A 32 -5.74 -0.59 -5.96
C PRO A 32 -4.96 -1.26 -7.09
N CYS A 33 -3.64 -1.25 -6.95
CA CYS A 33 -2.75 -2.04 -7.78
C CYS A 33 -1.44 -2.23 -7.03
N LEU A 34 -1.03 -3.48 -6.82
CA LEU A 34 0.26 -3.81 -6.21
C LEU A 34 1.01 -4.81 -7.08
N GLU A 35 2.33 -4.80 -6.98
CA GLU A 35 3.21 -5.74 -7.67
C GLU A 35 4.07 -6.47 -6.64
N LEU A 36 4.01 -7.80 -6.62
CA LEU A 36 4.91 -8.65 -5.85
C LEU A 36 5.84 -9.41 -6.81
N ILE A 37 7.14 -9.17 -6.68
CA ILE A 37 8.18 -9.96 -7.36
C ILE A 37 8.74 -10.94 -6.33
N ALA A 38 8.51 -12.23 -6.57
CA ALA A 38 8.97 -13.32 -5.72
C ALA A 38 10.47 -13.65 -5.95
N PRO A 39 11.12 -14.40 -5.04
CA PRO A 39 12.56 -14.69 -5.15
C PRO A 39 12.96 -15.47 -6.42
N ASP A 40 12.05 -16.26 -6.98
CA ASP A 40 12.27 -17.02 -8.21
C ASP A 40 12.01 -16.20 -9.50
N GLY A 41 11.71 -14.90 -9.35
CA GLY A 41 11.39 -13.99 -10.44
C GLY A 41 9.92 -14.02 -10.88
N THR A 42 9.09 -14.87 -10.27
CA THR A 42 7.63 -14.87 -10.53
C THR A 42 7.05 -13.52 -10.15
N GLN A 43 6.21 -12.98 -11.03
CA GLN A 43 5.55 -11.70 -10.80
C GLN A 43 4.06 -11.90 -10.57
N PHE A 44 3.58 -11.34 -9.46
CA PHE A 44 2.17 -11.22 -9.15
C PHE A 44 1.73 -9.76 -9.23
N ILE A 45 0.59 -9.49 -9.85
CA ILE A 45 -0.11 -8.22 -9.76
C ILE A 45 -1.37 -8.47 -8.94
N LEU A 46 -1.60 -7.63 -7.93
CA LEU A 46 -2.77 -7.68 -7.06
C LEU A 46 -3.67 -6.50 -7.44
N ASP A 47 -4.83 -6.83 -8.00
CA ASP A 47 -5.79 -5.88 -8.59
C ASP A 47 -5.22 -4.98 -9.70
N CYS A 48 -6.16 -4.42 -10.47
CA CYS A 48 -5.95 -3.76 -11.74
C CYS A 48 -6.58 -2.37 -11.77
N GLY A 49 -6.59 -1.68 -10.64
CA GLY A 49 -7.04 -0.29 -10.54
C GLY A 49 -6.18 0.69 -11.35
N THR A 50 -6.46 1.98 -11.23
CA THR A 50 -5.78 3.03 -12.02
C THR A 50 -4.26 3.04 -11.83
N GLY A 51 -3.76 2.53 -10.69
CA GLY A 51 -2.34 2.34 -10.43
C GLY A 51 -1.64 1.44 -11.46
N LEU A 52 -2.38 0.52 -12.09
CA LEU A 52 -1.84 -0.40 -13.10
C LEU A 52 -1.23 0.34 -14.30
N ARG A 53 -1.77 1.52 -14.67
CA ARG A 53 -1.21 2.36 -15.73
C ARG A 53 0.23 2.80 -15.41
N MET A 54 0.49 3.13 -14.15
CA MET A 54 1.82 3.56 -13.69
C MET A 54 2.80 2.39 -13.71
N LEU A 55 2.36 1.20 -13.27
CA LEU A 55 3.15 -0.03 -13.37
C LEU A 55 3.54 -0.32 -14.83
N GLY A 56 2.58 -0.30 -15.75
CA GLY A 56 2.83 -0.55 -17.18
C GLY A 56 3.81 0.46 -17.81
N SER A 57 3.74 1.72 -17.40
CA SER A 57 4.66 2.76 -17.86
C SER A 57 6.11 2.49 -17.45
N ARG A 58 6.34 1.84 -16.31
CA ARG A 58 7.69 1.45 -15.84
C ARG A 58 8.28 0.30 -16.64
N TRP A 59 7.45 -0.62 -17.14
CA TRP A 59 7.91 -1.76 -17.94
C TRP A 59 8.37 -1.37 -19.34
N ALA A 60 7.81 -0.28 -19.90
CA ALA A 60 8.17 0.22 -21.22
C ALA A 60 9.58 0.85 -21.31
N ALA A 61 10.35 0.88 -20.20
CA ALA A 61 11.75 1.30 -20.21
C ALA A 61 12.64 0.27 -20.94
N PRO A 62 13.59 0.68 -21.80
CA PRO A 62 14.21 -0.15 -22.85
C PRO A 62 15.08 -1.35 -22.43
N ASN A 63 15.06 -1.81 -21.17
CA ASN A 63 15.99 -2.82 -20.64
C ASN A 63 15.30 -3.91 -19.80
N SER A 64 14.34 -4.64 -20.37
CA SER A 64 13.98 -5.94 -19.80
C SER A 64 13.99 -7.00 -20.89
N GLY A 65 14.69 -8.11 -20.61
CA GLY A 65 14.83 -9.26 -21.50
C GLY A 65 13.50 -10.01 -21.66
N LYS A 66 13.57 -11.34 -21.72
CA LYS A 66 12.40 -12.22 -21.91
C LYS A 66 11.25 -11.76 -20.99
N ALA A 67 10.08 -11.48 -21.57
CA ALA A 67 8.91 -11.02 -20.82
C ALA A 67 8.55 -12.06 -19.74
N PRO A 68 8.42 -11.65 -18.47
CA PRO A 68 8.04 -12.57 -17.40
C PRO A 68 6.60 -13.06 -17.62
N GLU A 69 6.34 -14.31 -17.24
CA GLU A 69 4.98 -14.81 -17.06
C GLU A 69 4.40 -14.08 -15.84
N THR A 70 3.34 -13.29 -16.04
CA THR A 70 2.75 -12.45 -15.00
C THR A 70 1.40 -13.00 -14.56
N HIS A 71 1.21 -13.14 -13.25
CA HIS A 71 -0.01 -13.66 -12.64
C HIS A 71 -0.80 -12.55 -11.97
N ILE A 72 -2.00 -12.28 -12.45
CA ILE A 72 -2.85 -11.18 -12.02
C ILE A 72 -3.98 -11.75 -11.15
N LEU A 73 -3.92 -11.47 -9.85
CA LEU A 73 -4.94 -11.87 -8.88
C LEU A 73 -5.89 -10.70 -8.70
N VAL A 74 -7.13 -10.86 -9.16
CA VAL A 74 -8.18 -9.84 -9.07
C VAL A 74 -9.14 -10.24 -7.96
N THR A 75 -9.24 -9.42 -6.93
CA THR A 75 -10.05 -9.68 -5.72
C THR A 75 -11.53 -9.72 -6.07
N HIS A 76 -11.99 -8.74 -6.83
CA HIS A 76 -13.36 -8.62 -7.32
C HIS A 76 -13.50 -7.61 -8.47
N TYR A 77 -14.74 -7.37 -8.90
CA TYR A 77 -15.05 -6.71 -10.17
C TYR A 77 -15.49 -5.25 -10.05
N HIS A 78 -15.28 -4.58 -8.91
CA HIS A 78 -15.58 -3.15 -8.81
C HIS A 78 -14.59 -2.33 -9.63
N TRP A 79 -15.03 -1.16 -10.06
CA TRP A 79 -14.34 -0.33 -11.05
C TRP A 79 -12.93 0.04 -10.59
N ASP A 80 -12.79 0.47 -9.36
CA ASP A 80 -11.52 0.85 -8.76
C ASP A 80 -10.50 -0.31 -8.72
N HIS A 81 -10.92 -1.57 -8.83
CA HIS A 81 -10.05 -2.74 -8.91
C HIS A 81 -9.74 -3.21 -10.34
N ILE A 82 -10.39 -2.65 -11.37
CA ILE A 82 -10.23 -3.12 -12.77
C ILE A 82 -9.97 -2.00 -13.79
N GLN A 83 -10.22 -0.74 -13.44
CA GLN A 83 -10.24 0.41 -14.36
C GLN A 83 -8.90 0.67 -15.07
N GLY A 84 -7.78 0.19 -14.54
CA GLY A 84 -6.46 0.35 -15.16
C GLY A 84 -6.22 -0.52 -16.38
N ILE A 85 -7.02 -1.58 -16.59
CA ILE A 85 -6.81 -2.58 -17.65
C ILE A 85 -6.65 -1.95 -19.04
N PRO A 86 -7.54 -1.05 -19.52
CA PRO A 86 -7.41 -0.49 -20.86
C PRO A 86 -6.13 0.33 -21.07
N PHE A 87 -5.52 0.81 -19.98
CA PHE A 87 -4.34 1.69 -20.00
C PHE A 87 -3.03 0.99 -19.62
N PHE A 88 -3.05 -0.33 -19.45
CA PHE A 88 -1.85 -1.12 -19.18
C PHE A 88 -1.19 -1.53 -20.49
N SER A 89 -0.25 -0.70 -20.97
CA SER A 89 0.45 -0.89 -22.25
C SER A 89 1.07 -2.28 -22.46
N PRO A 90 1.54 -3.03 -21.44
CA PRO A 90 2.04 -4.39 -21.64
C PRO A 90 1.03 -5.39 -22.21
N LEU A 91 -0.29 -5.18 -22.06
CA LEU A 91 -1.32 -6.05 -22.67
C LEU A 91 -1.38 -5.94 -24.20
N TYR A 92 -0.79 -4.88 -24.78
CA TYR A 92 -0.78 -4.64 -26.21
C TYR A 92 0.47 -5.23 -26.89
N ALA A 93 1.44 -5.71 -26.11
CA ALA A 93 2.66 -6.32 -26.62
C ALA A 93 2.51 -7.86 -26.76
N GLU A 94 2.68 -8.36 -27.98
CA GLU A 94 2.47 -9.77 -28.36
C GLU A 94 3.36 -10.77 -27.61
N ASN A 95 4.54 -10.33 -27.16
CA ASN A 95 5.50 -11.18 -26.46
C ASN A 95 5.15 -11.44 -24.98
N ASN A 96 4.13 -10.78 -24.46
CA ASN A 96 3.73 -10.91 -23.06
C ASN A 96 2.65 -11.99 -22.88
N GLU A 97 2.66 -12.64 -21.72
CA GLU A 97 1.66 -13.63 -21.33
C GLU A 97 1.17 -13.36 -19.89
N PHE A 98 -0.14 -13.23 -19.75
CA PHE A 98 -0.81 -12.89 -18.51
C PHE A 98 -1.82 -13.97 -18.10
N HIS A 99 -1.79 -14.33 -16.83
CA HIS A 99 -2.71 -15.28 -16.21
C HIS A 99 -3.59 -14.55 -15.21
N PHE A 100 -4.88 -14.41 -15.48
CA PHE A 100 -5.84 -13.75 -14.62
C PHE A 100 -6.58 -14.77 -13.75
N TYR A 101 -6.73 -14.43 -12.47
CA TYR A 101 -7.38 -15.26 -11.47
C TYR A 101 -8.41 -14.42 -10.72
N SER A 102 -9.65 -14.92 -10.64
CA SER A 102 -10.72 -14.34 -9.82
C SER A 102 -11.88 -15.34 -9.72
N PHE A 103 -12.98 -14.98 -9.07
CA PHE A 103 -14.11 -15.89 -8.89
C PHE A 103 -15.15 -15.82 -10.02
N ARG A 104 -15.93 -16.88 -10.22
CA ARG A 104 -17.09 -16.81 -11.12
C ARG A 104 -18.18 -15.92 -10.51
N SER A 105 -18.54 -14.81 -11.17
CA SER A 105 -19.66 -13.98 -10.73
C SER A 105 -20.98 -14.72 -10.91
N ARG A 106 -21.80 -14.78 -9.85
CA ARG A 106 -23.16 -15.31 -9.93
C ARG A 106 -24.08 -14.49 -10.85
N PHE A 107 -23.71 -13.25 -11.17
CA PHE A 107 -24.49 -12.35 -12.01
C PHE A 107 -24.18 -12.49 -13.51
N LEU A 108 -22.94 -12.84 -13.87
CA LEU A 108 -22.50 -13.00 -15.26
C LEU A 108 -22.38 -14.47 -15.67
N GLY A 109 -22.28 -15.40 -14.72
CA GLY A 109 -22.18 -16.82 -14.98
C GLY A 109 -20.78 -17.22 -15.48
N ARG A 110 -20.72 -18.20 -16.38
CA ARG A 110 -19.45 -18.75 -16.87
C ARG A 110 -18.60 -17.69 -17.57
N ASP A 111 -17.29 -17.76 -17.39
CA ASP A 111 -16.30 -16.86 -18.00
C ASP A 111 -16.47 -15.39 -17.55
N SER A 112 -16.99 -15.17 -16.34
CA SER A 112 -17.24 -13.84 -15.76
C SER A 112 -16.01 -12.94 -15.83
N LEU A 113 -14.85 -13.47 -15.42
CA LEU A 113 -13.60 -12.71 -15.40
C LEU A 113 -13.21 -12.23 -16.81
N LYS A 114 -13.36 -13.10 -17.82
CA LYS A 114 -13.10 -12.75 -19.22
C LYS A 114 -14.10 -11.70 -19.70
N GLN A 115 -15.39 -11.89 -19.40
CA GLN A 115 -16.45 -10.96 -19.79
C GLN A 115 -16.22 -9.56 -19.20
N VAL A 116 -15.95 -9.45 -17.90
CA VAL A 116 -15.66 -8.17 -17.21
C VAL A 116 -14.48 -7.46 -17.87
N PHE A 117 -13.41 -8.20 -18.18
CA PHE A 117 -12.23 -7.64 -18.83
C PHE A 117 -12.53 -7.16 -20.25
N GLU A 118 -13.25 -7.95 -21.05
CA GLU A 118 -13.57 -7.61 -22.44
C GLU A 118 -14.59 -6.46 -22.55
N THR A 119 -15.58 -6.42 -21.65
CA THR A 119 -16.65 -5.42 -21.67
C THR A 119 -16.16 -4.02 -21.30
N GLN A 120 -15.09 -3.89 -20.51
CA GLN A 120 -14.45 -2.59 -20.27
C GLN A 120 -13.96 -1.92 -21.56
N MET A 121 -13.71 -2.70 -22.60
CA MET A 121 -13.29 -2.23 -23.93
C MET A 121 -14.40 -2.27 -24.98
N ALA A 122 -15.66 -2.48 -24.55
CA ALA A 122 -16.80 -2.48 -25.45
C ALA A 122 -17.25 -1.04 -25.78
N LEU A 123 -17.83 -0.86 -26.96
CA LEU A 123 -18.51 0.39 -27.32
C LEU A 123 -19.79 0.55 -26.49
N PRO A 124 -20.12 1.75 -25.97
CA PRO A 124 -19.45 3.05 -26.17
C PRO A 124 -18.42 3.42 -25.09
N TYR A 125 -18.04 2.49 -24.20
CA TYR A 125 -17.16 2.79 -23.05
C TYR A 125 -15.72 3.09 -23.46
N PHE A 126 -15.19 2.38 -24.45
CA PHE A 126 -13.82 2.56 -24.91
C PHE A 126 -13.73 2.47 -26.44
N PRO A 127 -12.93 3.32 -27.10
CA PRO A 127 -12.85 3.37 -28.56
C PRO A 127 -12.00 2.24 -29.17
N VAL A 128 -11.22 1.52 -28.35
CA VAL A 128 -10.33 0.44 -28.80
C VAL A 128 -10.95 -0.90 -28.42
N ASN A 129 -11.07 -1.81 -29.37
CA ASN A 129 -11.58 -3.16 -29.11
C ASN A 129 -10.52 -4.03 -28.39
N VAL A 130 -10.98 -4.97 -27.57
CA VAL A 130 -10.12 -5.92 -26.84
C VAL A 130 -9.21 -6.79 -27.73
N SER A 131 -9.51 -6.90 -29.02
CA SER A 131 -8.64 -7.53 -30.02
C SER A 131 -7.32 -6.79 -30.26
N ALA A 132 -7.23 -5.50 -29.90
CA ALA A 132 -5.97 -4.75 -29.95
C ALA A 132 -4.97 -5.19 -28.87
N MET A 133 -5.42 -5.89 -27.83
CA MET A 133 -4.54 -6.47 -26.81
C MET A 133 -3.94 -7.78 -27.32
N ASN A 134 -2.76 -7.67 -27.95
CA ASN A 134 -2.07 -8.80 -28.58
C ASN A 134 -1.38 -9.74 -27.58
N ALA A 135 -1.24 -9.37 -26.31
CA ALA A 135 -0.68 -10.25 -25.30
C ALA A 135 -1.55 -11.51 -25.11
N LYS A 136 -0.90 -12.63 -24.82
CA LYS A 136 -1.60 -13.87 -24.45
C LYS A 136 -2.26 -13.67 -23.09
N ARG A 137 -3.52 -14.11 -22.99
CA ARG A 137 -4.34 -13.95 -21.78
C ARG A 137 -5.00 -15.27 -21.46
N LYS A 138 -4.78 -15.77 -20.26
CA LYS A 138 -5.44 -16.96 -19.71
C LYS A 138 -6.30 -16.52 -18.53
N PHE A 139 -7.53 -17.02 -18.46
CA PHE A 139 -8.46 -16.70 -17.40
C PHE A 139 -8.78 -17.95 -16.59
N LYS A 140 -8.62 -17.89 -15.27
CA LYS A 140 -8.97 -18.97 -14.35
C LYS A 140 -9.98 -18.45 -13.32
N GLU A 141 -11.17 -19.05 -13.34
CA GLU A 141 -12.18 -18.83 -12.31
C GLU A 141 -11.88 -19.68 -11.07
N MET A 142 -12.16 -19.14 -9.89
CA MET A 142 -11.88 -19.70 -8.56
C MET A 142 -13.15 -19.76 -7.72
N ASP A 143 -13.17 -20.66 -6.74
CA ASP A 143 -14.31 -20.92 -5.86
C ASP A 143 -14.08 -20.42 -4.42
N GLY A 144 -12.93 -19.78 -4.14
CA GLY A 144 -12.59 -19.18 -2.84
C GLY A 144 -12.18 -20.19 -1.76
N GLY A 145 -11.94 -21.44 -2.14
CA GLY A 145 -11.24 -22.46 -1.32
C GLY A 145 -9.88 -22.86 -1.91
N ASP A 146 -9.57 -22.37 -3.11
CA ASP A 146 -8.44 -22.81 -3.92
C ASP A 146 -7.09 -22.59 -3.27
N SER A 147 -6.19 -23.54 -3.50
CA SER A 147 -4.76 -23.40 -3.25
C SER A 147 -3.98 -24.02 -4.41
N PHE A 148 -3.02 -23.27 -4.96
CA PHE A 148 -2.23 -23.69 -6.11
C PHE A 148 -0.81 -23.13 -6.06
N LYS A 149 0.07 -23.66 -6.90
CA LYS A 149 1.45 -23.18 -7.01
C LYS A 149 1.69 -22.43 -8.31
N VAL A 150 2.53 -21.41 -8.22
CA VAL A 150 3.13 -20.69 -9.35
C VAL A 150 4.63 -20.60 -9.08
N GLY A 151 5.43 -21.32 -9.87
CA GLY A 151 6.85 -21.51 -9.55
C GLY A 151 7.02 -22.14 -8.17
N GLN A 152 7.81 -21.52 -7.30
CA GLN A 152 8.03 -21.93 -5.92
C GLN A 152 7.01 -21.37 -4.93
N ASN A 153 6.09 -20.53 -5.40
CA ASN A 153 5.18 -19.75 -4.58
C ASN A 153 3.82 -20.45 -4.46
N LYS A 154 3.25 -20.50 -3.27
CA LYS A 154 1.90 -21.05 -3.04
C LYS A 154 0.92 -19.90 -2.89
N VAL A 155 -0.14 -19.93 -3.69
CA VAL A 155 -1.23 -18.95 -3.66
C VAL A 155 -2.47 -19.65 -3.10
N THR A 156 -3.09 -19.05 -2.09
CA THR A 156 -4.35 -19.52 -1.49
C THR A 156 -5.36 -18.38 -1.55
N ALA A 157 -6.59 -18.67 -1.98
CA ALA A 157 -7.68 -17.70 -2.00
C ALA A 157 -8.75 -18.06 -0.96
N ARG A 158 -9.33 -17.05 -0.32
CA ARG A 158 -10.47 -17.17 0.60
C ARG A 158 -11.50 -16.09 0.35
N TRP A 159 -12.77 -16.39 0.61
CA TRP A 159 -13.83 -15.39 0.56
C TRP A 159 -13.67 -14.36 1.67
N LEU A 160 -13.96 -13.09 1.32
CA LEU A 160 -14.07 -11.96 2.22
C LEU A 160 -15.49 -11.40 2.20
N ASN A 161 -15.84 -10.62 3.23
CA ASN A 161 -17.17 -10.05 3.36
C ASN A 161 -17.30 -8.73 2.60
N HIS A 162 -17.73 -8.82 1.35
CA HIS A 162 -17.97 -7.66 0.50
C HIS A 162 -19.21 -7.87 -0.39
N PRO A 163 -20.02 -6.83 -0.65
CA PRO A 163 -21.12 -6.92 -1.60
C PRO A 163 -20.67 -7.49 -2.95
N GLN A 164 -21.45 -8.45 -3.47
CA GLN A 164 -21.17 -9.14 -4.74
C GLN A 164 -19.99 -10.13 -4.72
N GLY A 165 -19.32 -10.27 -3.57
CA GLY A 165 -18.22 -11.20 -3.35
C GLY A 165 -16.85 -10.57 -3.56
N CYS A 166 -15.90 -10.98 -2.74
CA CYS A 166 -14.50 -10.57 -2.81
C CYS A 166 -13.60 -11.73 -2.37
N LEU A 167 -12.47 -11.91 -3.04
CA LEU A 167 -11.43 -12.85 -2.63
C LEU A 167 -10.26 -12.12 -1.99
N GLY A 168 -9.79 -12.64 -0.86
CA GLY A 168 -8.46 -12.35 -0.33
C GLY A 168 -7.46 -13.38 -0.84
N PHE A 169 -6.20 -12.96 -0.98
CA PHE A 169 -5.10 -13.82 -1.44
C PHE A 169 -3.97 -13.90 -0.42
N ARG A 170 -3.52 -15.11 -0.13
CA ARG A 170 -2.29 -15.39 0.62
C ARG A 170 -1.24 -15.94 -0.34
N ILE A 171 -0.09 -15.30 -0.41
CA ILE A 171 1.05 -15.69 -1.24
C ILE A 171 2.22 -16.05 -0.33
N GLU A 172 2.54 -17.33 -0.28
CA GLU A 172 3.65 -17.88 0.48
C GLU A 172 4.86 -18.05 -0.47
N THR A 173 5.95 -17.36 -0.18
CA THR A 173 7.21 -17.40 -0.95
C THR A 173 8.36 -17.89 -0.06
N PRO A 174 9.52 -18.28 -0.63
CA PRO A 174 10.72 -18.58 0.18
C PRO A 174 11.23 -17.42 1.05
N ALA A 175 10.87 -16.16 0.73
CA ALA A 175 11.23 -14.97 1.51
C ALA A 175 10.17 -14.57 2.56
N GLY A 176 9.04 -15.27 2.62
CA GLY A 176 7.95 -14.94 3.54
C GLY A 176 6.59 -14.86 2.87
N THR A 177 5.61 -14.43 3.65
CA THR A 177 4.19 -14.51 3.34
C THR A 177 3.53 -13.14 3.29
N VAL A 178 2.82 -12.88 2.20
CA VAL A 178 1.98 -11.69 2.02
C VAL A 178 0.52 -12.11 1.94
N THR A 179 -0.33 -11.52 2.79
CA THR A 179 -1.79 -11.62 2.68
C THR A 179 -2.35 -10.30 2.19
N TYR A 180 -3.06 -10.33 1.07
CA TYR A 180 -3.81 -9.23 0.48
C TYR A 180 -5.30 -9.44 0.72
N ALA A 181 -5.85 -8.68 1.65
CA ALA A 181 -7.25 -8.72 2.06
C ALA A 181 -7.81 -7.29 2.13
N THR A 182 -7.99 -6.70 0.95
CA THR A 182 -8.74 -5.44 0.77
C THR A 182 -10.24 -5.68 1.02
N ASP A 183 -11.10 -4.69 0.74
CA ASP A 183 -12.56 -4.77 0.60
C ASP A 183 -13.19 -5.90 1.41
N ASN A 184 -13.23 -5.68 2.72
CA ASN A 184 -13.76 -6.63 3.70
C ASN A 184 -14.45 -5.88 4.84
N GLU A 185 -15.68 -6.25 5.15
CA GLU A 185 -16.40 -5.74 6.31
C GLU A 185 -16.45 -6.77 7.45
N PRO A 186 -16.08 -6.41 8.69
CA PRO A 186 -16.16 -7.33 9.82
C PRO A 186 -17.61 -7.61 10.22
N GLY A 187 -17.88 -8.79 10.79
CA GLY A 187 -19.17 -9.13 11.42
C GLY A 187 -19.96 -10.25 10.76
N ASP A 188 -19.42 -10.91 9.73
CA ASP A 188 -19.89 -12.22 9.29
C ASP A 188 -18.93 -13.27 9.84
N ALA A 189 -19.38 -14.10 10.79
CA ALA A 189 -18.50 -15.00 11.52
C ALA A 189 -17.72 -15.98 10.64
N GLN A 190 -18.32 -16.46 9.54
CA GLN A 190 -17.65 -17.40 8.63
C GLN A 190 -16.57 -16.71 7.79
N LEU A 191 -16.87 -15.49 7.34
CA LEU A 191 -15.93 -14.71 6.53
C LEU A 191 -14.83 -14.06 7.39
N ASP A 192 -15.14 -13.69 8.63
CA ASP A 192 -14.16 -13.25 9.63
C ASP A 192 -13.17 -14.38 9.95
N GLU A 193 -13.65 -15.62 10.12
CA GLU A 193 -12.80 -16.80 10.26
C GLU A 193 -11.97 -17.07 9.00
N SER A 194 -12.57 -16.89 7.81
CA SER A 194 -11.86 -17.04 6.53
C SER A 194 -10.70 -16.04 6.39
N LEU A 195 -10.90 -14.78 6.79
CA LEU A 195 -9.85 -13.76 6.83
C LEU A 195 -8.77 -14.11 7.87
N LEU A 196 -9.16 -14.57 9.06
CA LEU A 196 -8.23 -14.97 10.10
C LEU A 196 -7.33 -16.12 9.64
N GLU A 197 -7.90 -17.17 9.02
CA GLU A 197 -7.14 -18.28 8.43
C GLU A 197 -6.18 -17.80 7.35
N LEU A 198 -6.64 -16.90 6.47
CA LEU A 198 -5.84 -16.36 5.38
C LEU A 198 -4.65 -15.52 5.90
N ALA A 199 -4.87 -14.74 6.97
CA ALA A 199 -3.87 -13.86 7.57
C ALA A 199 -2.95 -14.56 8.58
N ALA A 200 -3.29 -15.75 9.07
CA ALA A 200 -2.59 -16.44 10.15
C ALA A 200 -1.05 -16.47 9.95
N GLY A 201 -0.33 -15.84 10.88
CA GLY A 201 1.14 -15.78 10.91
C GLY A 201 1.80 -15.11 9.71
N ALA A 202 1.09 -14.32 8.92
CA ALA A 202 1.66 -13.65 7.75
C ALA A 202 2.72 -12.61 8.15
N ASP A 203 3.76 -12.46 7.33
CA ASP A 203 4.76 -11.40 7.52
C ASP A 203 4.12 -10.03 7.25
N ILE A 204 3.28 -9.94 6.23
CA ILE A 204 2.54 -8.73 5.87
C ILE A 204 1.07 -9.08 5.69
N LEU A 205 0.19 -8.36 6.40
CA LEU A 205 -1.24 -8.28 6.10
C LEU A 205 -1.55 -6.90 5.53
N ILE A 206 -2.04 -6.86 4.31
CA ILE A 206 -2.56 -5.66 3.65
C ILE A 206 -4.06 -5.70 3.82
N ASN A 207 -4.60 -4.81 4.65
CA ASN A 207 -5.99 -4.85 5.08
C ASN A 207 -6.72 -3.57 4.67
N ASP A 208 -8.00 -3.72 4.30
CA ASP A 208 -8.93 -2.61 4.19
C ASP A 208 -8.92 -1.75 5.47
N ALA A 209 -8.76 -0.45 5.30
CA ALA A 209 -8.83 0.53 6.37
C ALA A 209 -9.57 1.79 5.91
N GLN A 210 -10.59 1.61 5.04
CA GLN A 210 -11.25 2.73 4.39
C GLN A 210 -11.90 3.68 5.42
N PHE A 211 -12.49 3.15 6.50
CA PHE A 211 -13.28 3.95 7.43
C PHE A 211 -12.62 4.17 8.80
N THR A 212 -13.11 5.19 9.50
CA THR A 212 -12.95 5.26 10.97
C THR A 212 -13.94 4.33 11.67
N PRO A 213 -13.70 3.91 12.92
CA PRO A 213 -14.64 3.12 13.70
C PRO A 213 -16.03 3.76 13.77
N GLU A 214 -16.10 5.08 13.92
CA GLU A 214 -17.36 5.83 13.99
C GLU A 214 -18.12 5.80 12.67
N GLN A 215 -17.42 5.95 11.54
CA GLN A 215 -18.02 5.88 10.20
C GLN A 215 -18.60 4.49 9.95
N LEU A 216 -17.84 3.43 10.26
CA LEU A 216 -18.28 2.04 10.12
C LEU A 216 -19.49 1.74 11.00
N ALA A 217 -19.48 2.17 12.27
CA ALA A 217 -20.56 1.89 13.22
C ALA A 217 -21.88 2.62 12.89
N THR A 218 -21.85 3.70 12.09
CA THR A 218 -23.02 4.57 11.87
C THR A 218 -23.58 4.52 10.46
N LYS A 219 -22.82 5.01 9.48
CA LYS A 219 -23.33 5.31 8.12
C LYS A 219 -22.82 4.36 7.05
N ARG A 220 -21.78 3.59 7.35
CA ARG A 220 -21.04 2.81 6.35
C ARG A 220 -21.13 1.29 6.56
N LYS A 221 -21.91 0.81 7.53
CA LYS A 221 -22.18 -0.62 7.68
C LYS A 221 -22.94 -1.17 6.45
N GLY A 222 -22.55 -2.35 6.00
CA GLY A 222 -23.06 -3.01 4.79
C GLY A 222 -22.41 -2.53 3.49
N TRP A 223 -21.43 -1.62 3.55
CA TRP A 223 -20.74 -1.13 2.35
C TRP A 223 -19.60 -2.07 1.93
N GLY A 224 -19.20 -3.00 2.80
CA GLY A 224 -18.20 -4.02 2.46
C GLY A 224 -16.77 -3.61 2.78
N HIS A 225 -16.57 -2.63 3.67
CA HIS A 225 -15.25 -2.14 4.04
C HIS A 225 -15.03 -2.15 5.55
N SER A 226 -13.77 -2.02 5.95
CA SER A 226 -13.35 -2.12 7.35
C SER A 226 -13.00 -0.75 7.91
N SER A 227 -12.80 -0.72 9.23
CA SER A 227 -12.07 0.36 9.87
C SER A 227 -10.63 -0.05 10.16
N TRP A 228 -9.75 0.94 10.30
CA TRP A 228 -8.36 0.71 10.71
C TRP A 228 -8.26 -0.04 12.05
N LEU A 229 -9.21 0.15 12.96
CA LEU A 229 -9.23 -0.51 14.28
C LEU A 229 -9.51 -2.01 14.15
N GLU A 230 -10.46 -2.37 13.30
CA GLU A 230 -10.81 -3.78 13.04
C GLU A 230 -9.65 -4.49 12.31
N GLY A 231 -8.95 -3.79 11.41
CA GLY A 231 -7.70 -4.27 10.81
C GLY A 231 -6.59 -4.51 11.85
N ALA A 232 -6.41 -3.60 12.81
CA ALA A 232 -5.43 -3.74 13.90
C ALA A 232 -5.75 -4.91 14.84
N LYS A 233 -7.03 -5.11 15.19
CA LYS A 233 -7.49 -6.27 15.95
C LYS A 233 -7.24 -7.57 15.20
N MET A 234 -7.60 -7.61 13.92
CA MET A 234 -7.38 -8.77 13.05
C MET A 234 -5.89 -9.12 12.95
N ALA A 235 -5.03 -8.12 12.74
CA ALA A 235 -3.58 -8.30 12.72
C ALA A 235 -3.06 -8.93 14.03
N ARG A 236 -3.50 -8.42 15.18
CA ARG A 236 -3.13 -8.95 16.50
C ARG A 236 -3.61 -10.40 16.68
N GLN A 237 -4.86 -10.67 16.32
CA GLN A 237 -5.48 -12.00 16.47
C GLN A 237 -4.84 -13.04 15.55
N ALA A 238 -4.54 -12.67 14.31
CA ALA A 238 -3.88 -13.51 13.32
C ALA A 238 -2.38 -13.71 13.60
N GLY A 239 -1.79 -12.93 14.51
CA GLY A 239 -0.36 -13.00 14.83
C GLY A 239 0.53 -12.57 13.65
N VAL A 240 0.10 -11.58 12.87
CA VAL A 240 0.89 -11.06 11.74
C VAL A 240 2.07 -10.24 12.24
N LYS A 241 3.12 -10.09 11.43
CA LYS A 241 4.29 -9.29 11.82
C LYS A 241 4.14 -7.80 11.49
N THR A 242 3.50 -7.49 10.37
CA THR A 242 3.29 -6.12 9.89
C THR A 242 1.89 -5.97 9.29
N LEU A 243 1.19 -4.92 9.70
CA LEU A 243 -0.09 -4.50 9.11
C LEU A 243 0.15 -3.32 8.17
N VAL A 244 -0.41 -3.39 6.98
CA VAL A 244 -0.47 -2.28 6.03
C VAL A 244 -1.93 -1.87 5.88
N LEU A 245 -2.25 -0.66 6.33
CA LEU A 245 -3.55 -0.03 6.13
C LEU A 245 -3.66 0.40 4.67
N PHE A 246 -4.68 -0.10 3.99
CA PHE A 246 -4.85 0.03 2.54
C PHE A 246 -6.29 0.44 2.21
N HIS A 247 -6.54 0.78 0.94
CA HIS A 247 -7.87 1.18 0.44
C HIS A 247 -8.38 2.45 1.13
N HIS A 248 -7.53 3.47 1.23
CA HIS A 248 -7.87 4.73 1.90
C HIS A 248 -9.09 5.37 1.24
N ASP A 249 -10.04 5.87 2.05
CA ASP A 249 -11.25 6.52 1.54
C ASP A 249 -10.90 7.71 0.63
N PRO A 250 -11.60 7.89 -0.51
CA PRO A 250 -11.36 9.02 -1.43
C PRO A 250 -11.31 10.39 -0.77
N ASP A 251 -12.11 10.60 0.28
CA ASP A 251 -12.24 11.87 1.00
C ASP A 251 -11.22 12.01 2.14
N SER A 252 -10.44 10.95 2.43
CA SER A 252 -9.39 11.00 3.46
C SER A 252 -8.17 11.77 2.96
N THR A 253 -8.00 12.98 3.49
CA THR A 253 -6.79 13.78 3.31
C THR A 253 -5.57 13.11 3.95
N ASP A 254 -4.36 13.51 3.54
CA ASP A 254 -3.10 13.02 4.11
C ASP A 254 -3.04 13.19 5.63
N ARG A 255 -3.58 14.29 6.17
CA ARG A 255 -3.67 14.51 7.63
C ARG A 255 -4.60 13.52 8.33
N MET A 256 -5.68 13.12 7.67
CA MET A 256 -6.60 12.10 8.21
C MET A 256 -5.91 10.73 8.23
N VAL A 257 -5.23 10.35 7.14
CA VAL A 257 -4.47 9.09 7.07
C VAL A 257 -3.33 9.07 8.10
N ASP A 258 -2.66 10.20 8.35
CA ASP A 258 -1.67 10.33 9.43
C ASP A 258 -2.29 10.09 10.81
N SER A 259 -3.47 10.66 11.07
CA SER A 259 -4.17 10.42 12.34
C SER A 259 -4.61 8.98 12.50
N ILE A 260 -5.09 8.35 11.42
CA ILE A 260 -5.45 6.93 11.39
C ILE A 260 -4.21 6.07 11.72
N LEU A 261 -3.08 6.35 11.07
CA LEU A 261 -1.83 5.63 11.28
C LEU A 261 -1.35 5.76 12.74
N ARG A 262 -1.45 6.95 13.33
CA ARG A 262 -1.14 7.16 14.75
C ARG A 262 -1.97 6.27 15.66
N GLN A 263 -3.29 6.34 15.52
CA GLN A 263 -4.23 5.58 16.35
C GLN A 263 -4.05 4.07 16.16
N ALA A 264 -3.84 3.62 14.92
CA ALA A 264 -3.58 2.21 14.63
C ALA A 264 -2.30 1.70 15.31
N ARG A 265 -1.29 2.56 15.53
CA ARG A 265 -0.05 2.16 16.22
C ARG A 265 -0.17 2.00 17.72
N GLU A 266 -1.13 2.70 18.33
CA GLU A 266 -1.48 2.48 19.73
C GLU A 266 -2.06 1.07 19.91
N GLU A 267 -2.72 0.53 18.88
CA GLU A 267 -3.29 -0.81 18.87
C GLU A 267 -2.34 -1.89 18.31
N PHE A 268 -1.48 -1.57 17.35
CA PHE A 268 -0.55 -2.53 16.77
C PHE A 268 0.76 -1.83 16.40
N ALA A 269 1.86 -2.19 17.04
CA ALA A 269 3.11 -1.41 16.93
C ALA A 269 3.73 -1.40 15.51
N SER A 270 3.45 -2.43 14.69
CA SER A 270 4.03 -2.63 13.36
C SER A 270 3.02 -2.30 12.26
N VAL A 271 2.70 -1.02 12.11
CA VAL A 271 1.73 -0.52 11.14
C VAL A 271 2.35 0.48 10.17
N TYR A 272 2.02 0.31 8.89
CA TYR A 272 2.23 1.29 7.83
C TYR A 272 0.90 1.70 7.19
N ALA A 273 0.79 2.97 6.79
CA ALA A 273 -0.24 3.38 5.84
C ALA A 273 0.33 3.26 4.41
N ALA A 274 -0.36 2.53 3.54
CA ALA A 274 0.07 2.31 2.16
C ALA A 274 0.16 3.64 1.40
N SER A 275 1.20 3.79 0.59
CA SER A 275 1.43 4.98 -0.23
C SER A 275 1.89 4.58 -1.64
N GLU A 276 1.45 5.31 -2.66
CA GLU A 276 1.93 5.11 -4.03
C GLU A 276 3.44 5.31 -4.16
N GLY A 277 4.14 4.29 -4.63
CA GLY A 277 5.60 4.27 -4.71
C GLY A 277 6.27 3.68 -3.48
N MET A 278 5.50 3.33 -2.44
CA MET A 278 5.97 2.53 -1.32
C MET A 278 6.46 1.17 -1.81
N VAL A 279 7.57 0.72 -1.26
CA VAL A 279 8.17 -0.58 -1.54
C VAL A 279 8.45 -1.27 -0.21
N ILE A 280 7.97 -2.49 -0.06
CA ILE A 280 8.36 -3.36 1.05
C ILE A 280 9.24 -4.49 0.51
N THR A 281 10.36 -4.74 1.17
CA THR A 281 11.25 -5.88 0.90
C THR A 281 11.12 -6.90 2.02
N LEU A 282 10.88 -8.16 1.64
CA LEU A 282 10.87 -9.33 2.51
C LEU A 282 12.22 -10.06 2.33
N GLY A 283 12.93 -10.28 3.45
CA GLY A 283 14.22 -10.97 3.51
C GLY A 283 14.09 -12.46 3.86
N ALA A 284 15.11 -13.06 4.45
CA ALA A 284 15.01 -14.45 4.92
C ALA A 284 13.97 -14.57 6.05
N PRO A 285 13.36 -15.75 6.26
CA PRO A 285 12.38 -15.96 7.33
C PRO A 285 12.93 -15.53 8.70
N GLY A 286 12.35 -14.48 9.29
CA GLY A 286 12.76 -13.93 10.59
C GLY A 286 13.32 -12.51 10.53
N ASP A 287 13.69 -12.02 9.34
CA ASP A 287 14.12 -10.64 9.15
C ASP A 287 12.97 -9.66 9.34
N GLN A 288 13.29 -8.44 9.80
CA GLN A 288 12.30 -7.37 9.85
C GLN A 288 11.95 -6.89 8.44
N VAL A 289 10.67 -6.57 8.26
CA VAL A 289 10.14 -6.00 7.03
C VAL A 289 10.76 -4.62 6.79
N GLN A 290 11.45 -4.45 5.66
CA GLN A 290 12.03 -3.16 5.29
C GLN A 290 11.09 -2.41 4.35
N ALA A 291 10.46 -1.35 4.85
CA ALA A 291 9.64 -0.45 4.06
C ALA A 291 10.46 0.76 3.59
N HIS A 292 10.37 1.08 2.31
CA HIS A 292 10.87 2.30 1.70
C HIS A 292 9.68 3.16 1.27
N MET A 293 9.63 4.40 1.76
CA MET A 293 8.61 5.37 1.40
C MET A 293 9.10 6.28 0.27
N PRO A 294 8.23 6.64 -0.68
CA PRO A 294 8.60 7.50 -1.79
C PRO A 294 8.84 8.93 -1.29
N GLY A 295 9.82 9.62 -1.89
CA GLY A 295 10.12 11.00 -1.54
C GLY A 295 9.07 11.97 -2.11
N THR A 296 8.26 12.57 -1.25
CA THR A 296 7.28 13.60 -1.65
C THR A 296 7.87 15.00 -1.44
N ARG A 297 8.19 15.70 -2.53
CA ARG A 297 8.67 17.10 -2.54
C ARG A 297 7.62 18.00 -3.20
N THR A 298 6.51 18.25 -2.52
CA THR A 298 5.37 19.00 -3.10
C THR A 298 5.23 20.42 -2.57
N ALA A 299 5.91 20.78 -1.48
CA ALA A 299 5.82 22.11 -0.89
C ALA A 299 6.95 23.05 -1.34
N LEU A 300 6.64 24.34 -1.50
CA LEU A 300 7.63 25.42 -1.63
C LEU A 300 8.50 25.45 -0.38
N ARG A 301 9.75 24.99 -0.51
CA ARG A 301 10.73 24.98 0.58
C ARG A 301 11.57 26.24 0.54
N ARG A 302 11.90 26.75 1.73
CA ARG A 302 12.90 27.80 1.91
C ARG A 302 14.09 27.22 2.64
N GLU A 303 15.28 27.52 2.14
CA GLU A 303 16.50 27.32 2.91
C GLU A 303 16.45 28.25 4.12
N ALA A 304 16.22 27.66 5.29
CA ALA A 304 16.29 28.33 6.58
C ALA A 304 16.89 27.35 7.57
N GLN A 305 17.61 27.88 8.55
CA GLN A 305 18.30 27.10 9.58
C GLN A 305 17.80 27.54 10.94
N PHE A 306 17.15 26.62 11.66
CA PHE A 306 16.67 26.86 13.02
C PHE A 306 17.27 25.82 13.95
N HIS A 307 17.70 26.26 15.13
CA HIS A 307 17.99 25.34 16.22
C HIS A 307 16.69 24.71 16.68
N ALA A 308 16.72 23.39 16.88
CA ALA A 308 15.58 22.64 17.35
C ALA A 308 16.00 21.55 18.32
N LYS A 309 15.12 21.26 19.26
CA LYS A 309 15.18 20.05 20.07
C LYS A 309 14.18 19.05 19.50
N VAL A 310 14.66 17.85 19.20
CA VAL A 310 13.89 16.79 18.56
C VAL A 310 13.81 15.59 19.48
N CYS A 311 12.58 15.14 19.76
CA CYS A 311 12.32 13.93 20.53
C CYS A 311 11.59 12.91 19.66
N GLY A 312 11.93 11.63 19.80
CA GLY A 312 11.34 10.58 18.99
C GLY A 312 11.73 9.17 19.43
N VAL A 313 11.39 8.20 18.60
CA VAL A 313 11.73 6.79 18.82
C VAL A 313 12.65 6.31 17.70
N THR A 314 13.76 5.70 18.11
CA THR A 314 14.73 5.07 17.18
C THR A 314 14.14 3.83 16.52
N GLU A 315 14.75 3.36 15.42
CA GLU A 315 14.40 2.07 14.79
C GLU A 315 14.37 0.90 15.79
N GLY A 316 15.28 0.91 16.77
CA GLY A 316 15.35 -0.09 17.85
C GLY A 316 14.35 0.09 18.99
N GLY A 317 13.38 1.01 18.87
CA GLY A 317 12.33 1.23 19.85
C GLY A 317 12.75 1.99 21.12
N LYS A 318 13.93 2.62 21.13
CA LYS A 318 14.38 3.47 22.24
C LYS A 318 14.03 4.92 21.99
N ASP A 319 13.52 5.59 23.02
CA ASP A 319 13.32 7.04 23.02
C ASP A 319 14.66 7.76 22.90
N PHE A 320 14.67 8.89 22.18
CA PHE A 320 15.81 9.78 22.09
C PHE A 320 15.38 11.25 22.18
N GLU A 321 16.34 12.07 22.58
CA GLU A 321 16.26 13.52 22.58
C GLU A 321 17.58 14.07 22.03
N GLU A 322 17.49 15.00 21.08
CA GLU A 322 18.66 15.55 20.39
C GLU A 322 18.45 17.03 20.05
N GLU A 323 19.46 17.85 20.31
CA GLU A 323 19.55 19.20 19.76
C GLU A 323 20.18 19.16 18.37
N THR A 324 19.53 19.82 17.41
CA THR A 324 19.97 19.79 16.01
C THR A 324 19.52 21.03 15.22
N MET A 325 19.87 21.04 13.93
CA MET A 325 19.48 22.02 12.95
C MET A 325 18.37 21.47 12.04
N VAL A 326 17.25 22.20 11.99
CA VAL A 326 16.21 22.02 10.98
C VAL A 326 16.59 22.84 9.75
N ARG A 327 16.61 22.17 8.58
CA ARG A 327 16.92 22.75 7.27
C ARG A 327 15.70 22.59 6.33
N ASP A 328 15.70 23.32 5.23
CA ASP A 328 14.72 23.19 4.14
C ASP A 328 13.26 23.08 4.60
N ILE A 329 12.78 24.12 5.27
CA ILE A 329 11.43 24.15 5.86
C ILE A 329 10.38 24.57 4.83
N SER A 330 9.18 24.04 5.01
CA SER A 330 7.94 24.43 4.35
C SER A 330 6.82 24.51 5.38
N LEU A 331 5.65 25.02 4.99
CA LEU A 331 4.47 25.02 5.85
C LEU A 331 4.00 23.60 6.23
N GLN A 332 4.43 22.59 5.48
CA GLN A 332 3.96 21.21 5.64
C GLN A 332 5.05 20.27 6.22
N GLY A 333 6.27 20.74 6.45
CA GLY A 333 7.36 19.85 6.85
C GLY A 333 8.74 20.44 6.73
N ALA A 334 9.75 19.67 7.12
CA ALA A 334 11.15 20.08 7.10
C ALA A 334 12.11 18.92 6.79
N LEU A 335 13.37 19.24 6.60
CA LEU A 335 14.47 18.27 6.60
C LEU A 335 15.28 18.45 7.90
N ILE A 336 15.43 17.40 8.68
CA ILE A 336 16.11 17.44 9.98
C ILE A 336 17.36 16.56 9.89
N SER A 337 18.52 17.10 10.25
CA SER A 337 19.74 16.28 10.37
C SER A 337 19.73 15.65 11.76
N LEU A 338 19.87 14.34 11.92
CA LEU A 338 19.91 13.69 13.24
C LEU A 338 21.10 12.73 13.31
N THR A 339 21.70 12.59 14.49
CA THR A 339 22.66 11.52 14.79
C THR A 339 21.93 10.21 15.11
N HIS A 340 20.73 10.30 15.67
CA HIS A 340 19.84 9.16 15.86
C HIS A 340 19.14 8.77 14.55
N LEU A 341 18.91 7.47 14.37
CA LEU A 341 18.13 6.92 13.26
C LEU A 341 16.68 6.71 13.73
N PRO A 342 15.75 7.66 13.48
CA PRO A 342 14.36 7.49 13.87
C PRO A 342 13.68 6.43 13.00
N ARG A 343 12.58 5.86 13.49
CA ARG A 343 11.83 4.84 12.75
C ARG A 343 11.02 5.47 11.60
N LEU A 344 11.02 4.85 10.42
CA LEU A 344 10.21 5.34 9.29
C LEU A 344 8.72 5.34 9.64
N GLN A 345 8.03 6.40 9.21
CA GLN A 345 6.67 6.76 9.59
C GLN A 345 6.44 6.97 11.10
N SER A 346 7.44 6.98 12.00
CA SER A 346 7.17 7.30 13.41
C SER A 346 6.92 8.79 13.64
N GLU A 347 6.29 9.12 14.77
CA GLU A 347 6.13 10.50 15.21
C GLU A 347 7.48 11.07 15.73
N LEU A 348 7.67 12.37 15.51
CA LEU A 348 8.71 13.22 16.09
C LEU A 348 8.05 14.45 16.71
N GLN A 349 8.52 14.82 17.89
CA GLN A 349 8.28 16.14 18.46
C GLN A 349 9.46 17.04 18.12
N VAL A 350 9.18 18.21 17.55
CA VAL A 350 10.18 19.17 17.10
C VAL A 350 9.88 20.52 17.75
N THR A 351 10.71 20.92 18.70
CA THR A 351 10.63 22.24 19.34
C THR A 351 11.65 23.16 18.69
N MET A 352 11.18 24.16 17.95
CA MET A 352 12.03 25.13 17.24
C MET A 352 12.01 26.49 17.92
N GLU A 353 13.15 27.18 17.92
CA GLU A 353 13.20 28.60 18.26
C GLU A 353 12.88 29.45 17.03
N ALA A 354 11.74 30.13 17.03
CA ALA A 354 11.29 30.97 15.94
C ALA A 354 11.25 32.45 16.35
N PRO A 355 11.71 33.38 15.50
CA PRO A 355 11.56 34.81 15.75
C PRO A 355 10.07 35.20 15.67
N GLY A 356 9.55 35.80 16.74
CA GLY A 356 8.19 36.29 16.89
C GLY A 356 8.15 37.79 17.27
N PRO A 357 6.95 38.37 17.36
CA PRO A 357 6.76 39.80 17.62
C PRO A 357 7.38 40.28 18.95
N ASP A 358 7.50 39.39 19.93
CA ASP A 358 8.04 39.67 21.27
C ASP A 358 9.44 39.06 21.52
N GLY A 359 10.17 38.68 20.47
CA GLY A 359 11.48 38.02 20.55
C GLY A 359 11.46 36.56 20.09
N VAL A 360 12.36 35.71 20.61
CA VAL A 360 12.40 34.28 20.25
C VAL A 360 11.29 33.52 21.00
N GLN A 361 10.43 32.83 20.27
CA GLN A 361 9.38 31.96 20.81
C GLN A 361 9.64 30.50 20.47
N ALA A 362 9.35 29.60 21.41
CA ALA A 362 9.39 28.16 21.17
C ALA A 362 8.13 27.72 20.42
N MET A 363 8.32 27.15 19.23
CA MET A 363 7.27 26.55 18.42
C MET A 363 7.36 25.02 18.54
N ASN A 364 6.34 24.41 19.13
CA ASN A 364 6.26 22.96 19.29
C ASN A 364 5.46 22.37 18.14
N LEU A 365 6.12 21.62 17.28
CA LEU A 365 5.53 20.92 16.15
C LEU A 365 5.56 19.42 16.38
N ARG A 366 4.51 18.73 15.93
CA ARG A 366 4.51 17.28 15.77
C ARG A 366 4.58 16.94 14.30
N GLY A 367 5.34 15.91 13.95
CA GLY A 367 5.43 15.47 12.57
C GLY A 367 5.81 14.00 12.43
N TYR A 368 5.65 13.48 11.23
CA TYR A 368 5.91 12.08 10.90
C TYR A 368 7.13 11.94 10.01
N VAL A 369 7.98 10.96 10.31
CA VAL A 369 9.15 10.62 9.49
C VAL A 369 8.67 10.03 8.17
N VAL A 370 8.73 10.79 7.09
CA VAL A 370 8.31 10.29 5.76
C VAL A 370 9.47 9.74 4.95
N ARG A 371 10.70 10.08 5.33
CA ARG A 371 11.90 9.72 4.57
C ARG A 371 13.14 9.77 5.45
N ILE A 372 14.09 8.88 5.17
CA ILE A 372 15.41 8.87 5.80
C ILE A 372 16.44 8.66 4.68
N ASP A 373 17.38 9.57 4.55
CA ASP A 373 18.51 9.50 3.63
C ASP A 373 19.84 9.55 4.40
N ALA A 374 20.94 9.20 3.73
CA ALA A 374 22.28 9.46 4.24
C ALA A 374 22.47 10.97 4.50
N GLY A 375 22.97 11.33 5.68
CA GLY A 375 23.17 12.72 6.06
C GLY A 375 24.32 13.38 5.29
N PRO A 376 24.34 14.72 5.24
CA PRO A 376 25.43 15.48 4.61
C PRO A 376 26.75 15.36 5.40
N GLU A 377 26.68 14.98 6.68
CA GLU A 377 27.82 14.85 7.59
C GLU A 377 27.97 13.39 8.04
N LYS A 378 29.21 12.95 8.24
CA LYS A 378 29.51 11.58 8.66
C LYS A 378 28.89 11.32 10.05
N GLY A 379 28.09 10.27 10.17
CA GLY A 379 27.40 9.90 11.41
C GLY A 379 26.03 10.56 11.60
N HIS A 380 25.56 11.35 10.62
CA HIS A 380 24.20 11.91 10.62
C HIS A 380 23.34 11.27 9.53
N VAL A 381 22.03 11.35 9.72
CA VAL A 381 20.99 10.99 8.76
C VAL A 381 20.14 12.22 8.44
N ALA A 382 19.72 12.34 7.19
CA ALA A 382 18.81 13.40 6.76
C ALA A 382 17.38 12.87 6.80
N VAL A 383 16.57 13.43 7.70
CA VAL A 383 15.22 12.95 8.04
C VAL A 383 14.19 13.92 7.49
N GLY A 384 13.41 13.47 6.51
CA GLY A 384 12.27 14.21 6.00
C GLY A 384 11.08 14.05 6.94
N VAL A 385 10.53 15.17 7.41
CA VAL A 385 9.40 15.20 8.35
C VAL A 385 8.24 15.99 7.73
N VAL A 386 7.02 15.48 7.88
CA VAL A 386 5.78 16.21 7.55
C VAL A 386 5.08 16.59 8.85
N PHE A 387 4.81 17.87 9.06
CA PHE A 387 4.17 18.38 10.27
C PHE A 387 2.65 18.16 10.21
N THR A 388 2.08 17.68 11.30
CA THR A 388 0.64 17.37 11.41
C THR A 388 -0.16 18.45 12.14
N ASP A 389 0.51 19.31 12.90
CA ASP A 389 -0.07 20.38 13.73
C ASP A 389 0.55 21.74 13.43
#